data_AF-A0A7W0KG70-F1
#
_entry.id   AF-A0A7W0KG70-F1
#
_cell.length_a   1.000
_cell.length_b   1.000
_cell.length_c   1.000
_cell.angle_alpha   90.00
_cell.angle_beta   90.00
_cell.angle_gamma   90.00
#
_symmetry.space_group_name_H-M   'P 1'
#
loop_
_entity.id
_entity.type
_entity.pdbx_description
1 polymer ?
#
loop_
_entity_poly.entity_id
_entity_poly.type
_entity_poly.pdbx_seq_one_letter_code
_entity_poly.pdbx_strand_id
1 'polypeptide(L)' 'MASGTPDWPFQRIDHIFVRCGQQGWPTLLIDDCQLAFDQPGGEMWASDHYALVADLQVGPSSA' A
#
# COMPACT_ATOMS: atom_id res chain seq x y z
N MET A 1 -30.80 -6.37 -16.39
CA MET A 1 -30.80 -6.21 -14.92
C MET A 1 -29.36 -6.16 -14.46
N ALA A 2 -28.81 -4.96 -14.25
CA ALA A 2 -27.58 -4.81 -13.49
C ALA A 2 -27.98 -4.75 -12.02
N SER A 3 -27.93 -5.88 -11.31
CA SER A 3 -27.88 -5.86 -9.84
C SER A 3 -26.42 -5.96 -9.41
N GLY A 4 -25.62 -4.98 -9.80
CA GLY A 4 -24.29 -4.81 -9.25
C GLY A 4 -24.40 -3.87 -8.07
N THR A 5 -24.03 -4.32 -6.87
CA THR A 5 -23.68 -3.38 -5.79
C THR A 5 -22.69 -2.36 -6.35
N PRO A 6 -22.87 -1.06 -6.12
CA PRO A 6 -22.25 0.01 -6.91
C PRO A 6 -20.71 -0.02 -6.97
N ASP A 7 -20.05 -0.78 -6.10
CA ASP A 7 -18.60 -0.66 -5.86
C ASP A 7 -17.80 -1.96 -6.11
N TRP A 8 -18.40 -2.99 -6.73
CA TRP A 8 -17.69 -4.24 -7.04
C TRP A 8 -17.15 -4.29 -8.49
N PRO A 9 -15.88 -4.69 -8.71
CA PRO A 9 -14.87 -5.00 -7.69
C PRO A 9 -14.26 -3.75 -7.05
N PHE A 10 -14.02 -3.82 -5.74
CA PHE A 10 -13.36 -2.75 -5.01
C PHE A 10 -11.93 -2.58 -5.53
N GLN A 11 -11.51 -1.34 -5.78
CA GLN A 11 -10.14 -1.02 -6.20
C GLN A 11 -9.39 -0.32 -5.06
N ARG A 12 -8.08 -0.59 -4.95
CA ARG A 12 -7.17 0.06 -3.98
C ARG A 12 -7.65 -0.07 -2.54
N ILE A 13 -7.85 -1.30 -2.07
CA ILE A 13 -8.33 -1.59 -0.72
C ILE A 13 -7.20 -1.74 0.30
N ASP A 14 -6.00 -2.05 -0.17
CA ASP A 14 -4.80 -2.16 0.65
C ASP A 14 -4.10 -0.80 0.78
N HIS A 15 -3.76 -0.42 2.02
CA HIS A 15 -3.18 0.90 2.33
C HIS A 15 -2.07 0.78 3.36
N ILE A 16 -1.03 1.61 3.18
CA ILE A 16 0.04 1.80 4.17
C ILE A 16 -0.08 3.24 4.68
N PHE A 17 -0.27 3.40 5.99
CA PHE A 17 -0.28 4.71 6.63
C PHE A 17 0.95 4.87 7.52
N VAL A 18 1.62 6.02 7.36
CA VAL A 18 2.81 6.35 8.13
C VAL A 18 2.51 7.53 9.06
N ARG A 19 2.81 7.36 10.34
CA ARG A 19 2.66 8.43 11.33
C ARG A 19 3.92 9.31 11.31
N CYS A 20 3.78 10.53 10.82
CA CYS A 20 4.81 11.57 10.91
C CYS A 20 4.73 12.26 12.28
N GLY A 21 5.86 12.47 12.95
CA GLY A 21 5.89 12.94 14.34
C GLY A 21 6.47 14.33 14.51
N GLN A 22 5.82 15.15 15.34
CA GLN A 22 6.38 16.40 15.88
C GLN A 22 7.06 16.17 17.26
N GLN A 23 6.87 15.00 17.88
CA GLN A 23 7.25 14.69 19.27
C GLN A 23 8.23 13.50 19.36
N GLY A 24 9.47 13.72 18.94
CA GLY A 24 10.63 12.87 19.28
C GLY A 24 10.83 11.58 18.47
N TRP A 25 9.89 11.20 17.60
CA TRP A 25 10.09 10.10 16.65
C TRP A 25 10.37 10.66 15.26
N PRO A 26 11.38 10.13 14.53
CA PRO A 26 11.64 10.56 13.17
C PRO A 26 10.43 10.29 12.29
N THR A 27 10.07 11.28 11.48
CA THR A 27 9.13 11.06 10.38
C THR A 27 9.72 10.00 9.45
N LEU A 28 8.97 8.94 9.13
CA LEU A 28 9.34 8.04 8.06
C LEU A 28 8.71 8.56 6.77
N LEU A 29 9.55 8.87 5.79
CA LEU A 29 9.10 9.23 4.44
C LEU A 29 8.95 7.94 3.64
N ILE A 30 7.88 7.85 2.84
CA ILE A 30 7.74 6.80 1.83
C ILE A 30 8.65 7.22 0.66
N ASP A 31 9.71 6.45 0.43
CA ASP A 31 10.67 6.70 -0.65
C ASP A 31 10.17 6.11 -1.98
N ASP A 32 9.64 4.88 -1.90
CA ASP A 32 8.97 4.20 -3.01
C ASP A 32 7.77 3.40 -2.48
N CYS A 33 6.78 3.17 -3.35
CA CYS A 33 5.67 2.28 -3.07
C CYS A 33 5.16 1.66 -4.36
N GLN A 34 5.27 0.35 -4.46
CA GLN A 34 4.93 -0.41 -5.65
C GLN A 34 4.01 -1.58 -5.34
N LEU A 35 3.26 -1.98 -6.36
CA LEU A 35 2.53 -3.25 -6.33
C LEU A 35 3.51 -4.41 -6.48
N ALA A 36 3.25 -5.49 -5.75
CA ALA A 36 3.95 -6.76 -5.90
C ALA A 36 2.94 -7.89 -6.02
N PHE A 37 3.34 -8.96 -6.71
CA PHE A 37 2.46 -10.08 -7.05
C PHE A 37 1.21 -9.66 -7.86
N ASP A 38 1.34 -8.60 -8.65
CA ASP A 38 0.30 -8.08 -9.55
C ASP A 38 0.24 -8.84 -10.89
N GLN A 39 1.06 -9.89 -11.01
CA GLN A 39 1.10 -10.82 -12.14
C GLN A 39 0.98 -12.27 -11.63
N PRO A 40 0.38 -13.17 -12.42
CA PRO A 40 0.31 -14.58 -12.06
C PRO A 40 1.71 -15.22 -12.06
N GLY A 41 2.02 -15.98 -11.00
CA GLY A 41 3.27 -16.74 -10.87
C GLY A 41 3.22 -18.12 -11.54
N GLY A 42 2.25 -18.36 -12.42
CA GLY A 42 1.91 -19.65 -12.99
C GLY A 42 0.42 -19.71 -13.32
N GLU A 43 -0.23 -20.86 -13.06
CA GLU A 43 -1.69 -21.01 -13.24
C GLU A 43 -2.50 -20.40 -12.10
N MET A 44 -1.85 -20.00 -11.00
CA MET A 44 -2.49 -19.45 -9.82
C MET A 44 -1.87 -18.10 -9.44
N TRP A 45 -2.72 -17.26 -8.85
CA TRP A 45 -2.33 -16.04 -8.15
C TRP A 45 -1.74 -16.38 -6.79
N ALA A 46 -0.84 -15.54 -6.29
CA ALA A 46 -0.25 -15.71 -4.96
C ALA A 46 -1.27 -15.49 -3.83
N SER A 47 -2.25 -14.62 -4.06
CA SER A 47 -3.36 -14.27 -3.16
C SER A 47 -4.51 -13.69 -3.99
N ASP A 48 -5.69 -13.58 -3.39
CA ASP A 48 -6.84 -12.80 -3.89
C ASP A 48 -6.62 -11.27 -3.82
N HIS A 49 -5.52 -10.83 -3.20
CA HIS A 49 -5.06 -9.44 -3.19
C HIS A 49 -3.68 -9.31 -3.87
N TYR A 50 -3.40 -8.12 -4.41
CA TYR A 50 -2.03 -7.71 -4.74
C TYR A 50 -1.36 -7.13 -3.50
N ALA A 51 -0.06 -7.35 -3.35
CA ALA A 51 0.69 -6.79 -2.23
C ALA A 51 1.13 -5.35 -2.53
N LEU A 52 1.33 -4.57 -1.46
CA LEU A 52 2.04 -3.30 -1.52
C LEU A 52 3.39 -3.47 -0.83
N VAL A 53 4.45 -3.01 -1.49
CA VAL A 53 5.81 -2.94 -0.93
C VAL A 53 6.20 -1.48 -0.91
N ALA A 54 6.50 -0.96 0.27
CA ALA A 54 6.93 0.42 0.46
C ALA A 54 8.31 0.46 1.12
N ASP A 55 9.22 1.21 0.51
CA ASP A 55 10.51 1.52 1.09
C ASP A 55 10.37 2.79 1.93
N LEU A 56 10.84 2.74 3.18
CA LEU A 56 10.73 3.82 4.14
C LEU A 56 12.10 4.35 4.51
N GLN A 57 12.25 5.67 4.47
CA GLN A 57 13.47 6.36 4.90
C GLN A 57 13.20 7.28 6.08
N VAL A 58 14.17 7.41 6.98
CA VAL A 58 14.11 8.39 8.05
C VAL A 58 14.19 9.78 7.42
N GLY A 59 13.10 10.54 7.55
CA GLY A 59 13.03 11.94 7.19
C GLY A 59 13.91 12.79 8.11
N PRO A 60 14.17 14.05 7.70
CA PRO A 60 15.00 14.95 8.48
C PRO A 60 14.43 15.14 9.89
N SER A 61 15.30 15.17 10.88
CA SER A 61 14.91 15.57 12.23
C SER A 61 14.45 17.02 12.19
N SER A 62 13.25 17.28 12.71
CA SER A 62 12.82 18.64 13.04
C SER A 62 13.79 19.19 14.10
N ALA A 63 14.44 20.31 13.80
CA ALA A 63 15.31 21.02 14.75
C ALA A 63 14.54 21.54 15.97
#